data_AF-A0A7W3NWF5-F1
#
_entry.id   AF-A0A7W3NWF5-F1
#
_cell.length_a   1.000
_cell.length_b   1.000
_cell.length_c   1.000
_cell.angle_alpha   90.00
_cell.angle_beta   90.00
_cell.angle_gamma   90.00
#
_symmetry.space_group_name_H-M   'P 1'
#
loop_
_entity.id
_entity.type
_entity.pdbx_description
1 polymer ?
#
loop_
_entity_poly.entity_id
_entity_poly.type
_entity_poly.pdbx_seq_one_letter_code
_entity_poly.pdbx_strand_id
1 'polypeptide(L)'
;MGPELPLGRLLTEPPHSLFRQSWAPRRQRYGTVNADGFGVGWYAPGDAEPARYRRAGPIWADLSFTDLARVVRSGAVLAAVRDATLAGADAEAAAAPFAAGRWLFSHNGAVAGWPDAAAPLVTTLPPVDLLSLPARTDSAFVWALVLHRLRTGADPERALAQTVREVARAAPASRLNLLLTDGTTIAATAWGDSLWYRTEPGLGTVVASEPYDDDPLWREVPDRTVLTADNTGVLLAPAARPAAVPPKEPCT
;
A
#
# COMPACT_ATOMS: atom_id res chain seq x y z
N MET A 1 -10.09 -7.97 2.12
CA MET A 1 -10.29 -9.39 1.83
C MET A 1 -11.49 -9.89 2.61
N GLY A 2 -12.31 -10.77 2.05
CA GLY A 2 -13.54 -11.25 2.69
C GLY A 2 -14.51 -11.86 1.67
N PRO A 3 -15.82 -11.90 1.95
CA PRO A 3 -16.81 -12.35 0.98
C PRO A 3 -16.76 -11.51 -0.29
N GLU A 4 -17.19 -12.11 -1.39
CA GLU A 4 -17.25 -11.42 -2.66
C GLU A 4 -18.30 -10.31 -2.62
N LEU A 5 -17.84 -9.06 -2.72
CA LEU A 5 -18.69 -7.86 -2.70
C LEU A 5 -18.43 -7.01 -3.94
N PRO A 6 -19.43 -6.23 -4.40
CA PRO A 6 -19.19 -5.18 -5.39
C PRO A 6 -18.12 -4.22 -4.90
N LEU A 7 -17.23 -3.78 -5.80
CA LEU A 7 -16.18 -2.82 -5.47
C LEU A 7 -16.75 -1.56 -4.80
N GLY A 8 -17.94 -1.11 -5.23
CA GLY A 8 -18.62 0.06 -4.69
C GLY A 8 -18.93 -0.02 -3.19
N ARG A 9 -19.18 -1.23 -2.66
CA ARG A 9 -19.41 -1.44 -1.21
C ARG A 9 -18.21 -1.09 -0.35
N LEU A 10 -17.02 -1.10 -0.92
CA LEU A 10 -15.78 -0.77 -0.24
C LEU A 10 -15.26 0.62 -0.64
N LEU A 11 -15.40 0.98 -1.91
CA LEU A 11 -14.65 2.09 -2.49
C LEU A 11 -15.45 3.37 -2.70
N THR A 12 -16.78 3.30 -2.82
CA THR A 12 -17.63 4.46 -3.17
C THR A 12 -18.77 4.70 -2.19
N GLU A 13 -19.49 3.66 -1.79
CA GLU A 13 -20.70 3.73 -0.97
C GLU A 13 -20.46 4.15 0.49
N PRO A 14 -19.38 3.73 1.18
CA PRO A 14 -19.17 4.14 2.56
C PRO A 14 -19.11 5.67 2.74
N PRO A 15 -19.59 6.22 3.86
CA PRO A 15 -19.72 7.67 4.06
C PRO A 15 -18.37 8.40 4.01
N HIS A 16 -17.27 7.72 4.32
CA HIS A 16 -15.89 8.21 4.23
C HIS A 16 -15.04 7.34 3.30
N SER A 17 -15.65 6.81 2.24
CA SER A 17 -15.03 5.91 1.26
C SER A 17 -13.78 6.48 0.60
N LEU A 18 -12.98 5.62 -0.03
CA LEU A 18 -11.80 6.02 -0.82
C LEU A 18 -12.14 7.08 -1.88
N PHE A 19 -13.32 6.95 -2.50
CA PHE A 19 -13.88 7.97 -3.38
C PHE A 19 -13.94 9.33 -2.68
N ARG A 20 -14.57 9.43 -1.50
CA ARG A 20 -14.63 10.69 -0.74
C ARG A 20 -13.28 11.18 -0.24
N GLN A 21 -12.42 10.26 0.20
CA GLN A 21 -11.05 10.55 0.65
C GLN A 21 -10.20 11.20 -0.45
N SER A 22 -10.58 11.03 -1.72
CA SER A 22 -9.84 11.67 -2.81
C SER A 22 -9.91 13.20 -2.80
N TRP A 23 -10.97 13.82 -2.25
CA TRP A 23 -11.07 15.28 -2.14
C TRP A 23 -11.37 15.80 -0.73
N ALA A 24 -11.81 14.93 0.18
CA ALA A 24 -12.13 15.27 1.57
C ALA A 24 -11.60 14.20 2.54
N PRO A 25 -10.28 13.94 2.57
CA PRO A 25 -9.68 13.02 3.53
C PRO A 25 -9.80 13.59 4.95
N ARG A 26 -10.03 12.74 5.96
CA ARG A 26 -10.24 13.16 7.36
C ARG A 26 -8.96 13.14 8.18
N ARG A 27 -8.02 12.25 7.86
CA ARG A 27 -6.81 11.97 8.66
C ARG A 27 -5.51 12.19 7.88
N GLN A 28 -5.58 12.52 6.59
CA GLN A 28 -4.43 12.87 5.78
C GLN A 28 -3.71 14.10 6.33
N ARG A 29 -2.40 13.96 6.58
CA ARG A 29 -1.55 15.04 7.12
C ARG A 29 -0.68 15.72 6.06
N TYR A 30 -0.47 15.04 4.93
CA TYR A 30 0.39 15.49 3.84
C TYR A 30 -0.42 15.48 2.56
N GLY A 31 -0.40 16.58 1.81
CA GLY A 31 -1.30 16.73 0.67
C GLY A 31 -2.65 17.33 1.06
N THR A 32 -3.39 17.83 0.07
CA THR A 32 -4.72 18.41 0.27
C THR A 32 -5.81 17.60 -0.43
N VAL A 33 -5.50 17.03 -1.59
CA VAL A 33 -6.42 16.30 -2.47
C VAL A 33 -5.63 15.20 -3.18
N ASN A 34 -6.21 14.01 -3.31
CA ASN A 34 -5.65 12.91 -4.08
C ASN A 34 -6.28 12.90 -5.50
N ALA A 35 -5.86 13.86 -6.34
CA ALA A 35 -6.41 14.11 -7.67
C ALA A 35 -5.58 13.55 -8.84
N ASP A 36 -4.35 13.10 -8.59
CA ASP A 36 -3.33 12.84 -9.61
C ASP A 36 -3.35 11.39 -10.13
N GLY A 37 -4.50 10.75 -9.99
CA GLY A 37 -4.77 9.39 -10.44
C GLY A 37 -5.44 8.54 -9.39
N PHE A 38 -5.95 7.39 -9.84
CA PHE A 38 -6.43 6.34 -8.97
C PHE A 38 -6.25 4.99 -9.64
N GLY A 39 -6.39 3.94 -8.84
CA GLY A 39 -6.48 2.59 -9.37
C GLY A 39 -7.12 1.62 -8.40
N VAL A 40 -7.69 0.57 -8.99
CA VAL A 40 -8.19 -0.60 -8.28
C VAL A 40 -7.64 -1.85 -8.95
N GLY A 41 -7.18 -2.79 -8.14
CA GLY A 41 -6.87 -4.14 -8.56
C GLY A 41 -7.73 -5.13 -7.79
N TRP A 42 -8.17 -6.19 -8.47
CA TRP A 42 -9.04 -7.21 -7.89
C TRP A 42 -8.73 -8.59 -8.46
N TYR A 43 -9.03 -9.62 -7.68
CA TYR A 43 -8.81 -11.02 -8.05
C TYR A 43 -10.11 -11.63 -8.55
N ALA A 44 -10.16 -12.00 -9.83
CA ALA A 44 -11.31 -12.64 -10.43
C ALA A 44 -11.29 -14.16 -10.15
N PRO A 45 -12.43 -14.79 -9.84
CA PRO A 45 -12.49 -16.24 -9.67
C PRO A 45 -11.97 -16.98 -10.91
N GLY A 46 -11.01 -17.89 -10.72
CA GLY A 46 -10.42 -18.68 -11.79
C GLY A 46 -9.26 -18.02 -12.54
N ASP A 47 -8.90 -16.78 -12.20
CA ASP A 47 -7.70 -16.12 -12.70
C ASP A 47 -6.64 -16.04 -11.59
N ALA A 48 -5.40 -16.41 -11.92
CA ALA A 48 -4.28 -16.36 -10.98
C ALA A 48 -3.66 -14.96 -10.90
N GLU A 49 -3.88 -14.12 -11.92
CA GLU A 49 -3.40 -12.74 -11.94
C GLU A 49 -4.54 -11.76 -11.62
N PRO A 50 -4.27 -10.70 -10.84
CA PRO A 50 -5.27 -9.69 -10.56
C PRO A 50 -5.49 -8.79 -11.78
N ALA A 51 -6.75 -8.52 -12.10
CA ALA A 51 -7.11 -7.46 -13.02
C ALA A 51 -6.84 -6.10 -12.37
N ARG A 52 -6.54 -5.08 -13.19
CA ARG A 52 -6.35 -3.70 -12.74
C ARG A 52 -7.06 -2.71 -13.64
N TYR A 53 -7.66 -1.70 -13.02
CA TYR A 53 -8.19 -0.51 -13.66
C TYR A 53 -7.51 0.70 -13.03
N ARG A 54 -6.79 1.50 -13.84
CA ARG A 54 -6.05 2.66 -13.37
C ARG A 54 -6.34 3.86 -14.27
N ARG A 55 -6.19 5.06 -13.73
CA ARG A 55 -6.30 6.33 -14.47
C ARG A 55 -5.35 7.38 -13.91
N ALA A 56 -4.98 8.32 -14.77
CA ALA A 56 -4.19 9.49 -14.42
C ALA A 56 -5.03 10.64 -13.81
N GLY A 57 -6.33 10.67 -14.09
CA GLY A 57 -7.24 11.68 -13.59
C GLY A 57 -7.88 11.31 -12.24
N PRO A 58 -8.64 12.23 -11.63
CA PRO A 58 -9.26 12.00 -10.34
C PRO A 58 -10.41 10.99 -10.42
N ILE A 59 -10.59 10.23 -9.34
CA ILE A 59 -11.61 9.16 -9.25
C ILE A 59 -13.04 9.66 -9.45
N TRP A 60 -13.33 10.90 -9.02
CA TRP A 60 -14.67 11.51 -9.16
C TRP A 60 -15.03 11.92 -10.58
N ALA A 61 -14.06 11.99 -11.49
CA ALA A 61 -14.29 12.36 -12.89
C ALA A 61 -14.47 11.13 -13.80
N ASP A 62 -14.30 9.91 -13.30
CA ASP A 62 -14.38 8.69 -14.11
C ASP A 62 -15.76 8.01 -13.99
N LEU A 63 -16.61 8.25 -14.99
CA LEU A 63 -17.93 7.61 -15.10
C LEU A 63 -17.83 6.11 -15.38
N SER A 64 -16.80 5.65 -16.09
CA SER A 64 -16.59 4.22 -16.34
C SER A 64 -16.26 3.48 -15.05
N PHE A 65 -15.50 4.08 -14.14
CA PHE A 65 -15.26 3.52 -12.81
C PHE A 65 -16.55 3.41 -11.99
N THR A 66 -17.51 4.33 -12.16
CA THR A 66 -18.81 4.25 -11.48
C THR A 66 -19.57 2.98 -11.88
N ASP A 67 -19.55 2.62 -13.17
CA ASP A 67 -20.16 1.37 -13.63
C ASP A 67 -19.39 0.13 -13.14
N LEU A 68 -18.06 0.15 -13.21
CA LEU A 68 -17.23 -0.93 -12.68
C LEU A 68 -17.47 -1.15 -11.18
N ALA A 69 -17.57 -0.07 -10.41
CA ALA A 69 -17.83 -0.13 -8.97
C ALA A 69 -19.13 -0.87 -8.64
N ARG A 70 -20.15 -0.71 -9.49
CA ARG A 70 -21.47 -1.35 -9.31
C ARG A 70 -21.47 -2.84 -9.66
N VAL A 71 -20.72 -3.26 -10.69
CA VAL A 71 -20.87 -4.61 -11.28
C VAL A 71 -19.72 -5.55 -10.97
N VAL A 72 -18.50 -5.04 -10.82
CA VAL A 72 -17.33 -5.88 -10.54
C VAL A 72 -17.36 -6.30 -9.08
N ARG A 73 -17.21 -7.60 -8.86
CA ARG A 73 -17.22 -8.20 -7.53
C ARG A 73 -15.93 -8.96 -7.29
N SER A 74 -15.42 -8.90 -6.07
CA SER A 74 -14.22 -9.65 -5.68
C SER A 74 -14.17 -9.86 -4.17
N GLY A 75 -13.59 -10.99 -3.74
CA GLY A 75 -13.25 -11.24 -2.34
C GLY A 75 -11.94 -10.58 -1.90
N ALA A 76 -11.10 -10.15 -2.85
CA ALA A 76 -9.83 -9.47 -2.58
C ALA A 76 -9.60 -8.30 -3.52
N VAL A 77 -9.30 -7.14 -2.94
CA VAL A 77 -9.20 -5.86 -3.65
C VAL A 77 -8.09 -5.05 -3.02
N LEU A 78 -7.32 -4.33 -3.85
CA LEU A 78 -6.44 -3.26 -3.42
C LEU A 78 -6.75 -2.03 -4.27
N ALA A 79 -6.99 -0.89 -3.63
CA ALA A 79 -7.27 0.36 -4.33
C ALA A 79 -6.48 1.52 -3.72
N ALA A 80 -6.21 2.54 -4.53
CA ALA A 80 -5.50 3.73 -4.12
C ALA A 80 -5.99 4.94 -4.92
N VAL A 81 -5.96 6.10 -4.27
CA VAL A 81 -6.03 7.42 -4.90
C VAL A 81 -4.67 8.08 -4.73
N ARG A 82 -4.27 8.93 -5.68
CA ARG A 82 -2.91 9.45 -5.76
C ARG A 82 -2.88 10.96 -5.54
N ASP A 83 -2.00 11.38 -4.66
CA ASP A 83 -1.46 12.74 -4.58
C ASP A 83 0.02 12.67 -4.97
N ALA A 84 0.39 13.30 -6.09
CA ALA A 84 1.71 13.11 -6.69
C ALA A 84 2.79 13.88 -5.93
N THR A 85 3.86 13.18 -5.54
CA THR A 85 5.04 13.80 -4.91
C THR A 85 5.74 14.79 -5.84
N LEU A 86 5.75 14.51 -7.14
CA LEU A 86 6.28 15.37 -8.21
C LEU A 86 5.37 15.29 -9.43
N ALA A 87 5.23 16.40 -10.14
CA ALA A 87 4.62 16.40 -11.47
C ALA A 87 5.44 15.51 -12.41
N GLY A 88 4.76 14.67 -13.20
CA GLY A 88 5.42 13.71 -14.07
C GLY A 88 4.54 13.22 -15.21
N ALA A 89 5.17 12.83 -16.31
CA ALA A 89 4.50 12.38 -17.53
C ALA A 89 4.02 10.92 -17.47
N ASP A 90 4.36 10.18 -16.42
CA ASP A 90 4.08 8.75 -16.33
C ASP A 90 2.57 8.45 -16.11
N ALA A 91 1.78 9.48 -15.75
CA ALA A 91 0.32 9.45 -15.76
C ALA A 91 -0.26 8.20 -15.06
N GLU A 92 -1.05 7.39 -15.76
CA GLU A 92 -1.67 6.16 -15.25
C GLU A 92 -0.63 5.13 -14.77
N ALA A 93 0.56 5.10 -15.38
CA ALA A 93 1.59 4.13 -15.04
C ALA A 93 2.09 4.32 -13.60
N ALA A 94 2.07 5.56 -13.10
CA ALA A 94 2.43 5.94 -11.73
C ALA A 94 1.31 5.72 -10.70
N ALA A 95 0.08 5.42 -11.13
CA ALA A 95 -1.02 5.12 -10.21
C ALA A 95 -0.89 3.70 -9.64
N ALA A 96 -1.03 3.58 -8.33
CA ALA A 96 -1.18 2.30 -7.65
C ALA A 96 -2.58 1.70 -7.91
N PRO A 97 -2.77 0.37 -7.84
CA PRO A 97 -1.75 -0.62 -7.55
C PRO A 97 -0.75 -0.88 -8.69
N PHE A 98 0.51 -1.03 -8.33
CA PHE A 98 1.50 -1.74 -9.14
C PHE A 98 1.24 -3.25 -9.06
N ALA A 99 1.70 -4.01 -10.06
CA ALA A 99 1.50 -5.46 -10.07
C ALA A 99 2.66 -6.23 -10.73
N ALA A 100 2.83 -7.48 -10.32
CA ALA A 100 3.65 -8.48 -11.00
C ALA A 100 3.19 -9.90 -10.60
N GLY A 101 2.75 -10.70 -11.58
CA GLY A 101 2.09 -11.98 -11.32
C GLY A 101 0.90 -11.79 -10.37
N ARG A 102 0.84 -12.61 -9.32
CA ARG A 102 -0.24 -12.52 -8.32
C ARG A 102 -0.23 -11.27 -7.43
N TRP A 103 0.83 -10.46 -7.44
CA TRP A 103 0.97 -9.39 -6.44
C TRP A 103 0.30 -8.10 -6.89
N LEU A 104 -0.43 -7.45 -5.97
CA LEU A 104 -0.81 -6.04 -6.03
C LEU A 104 -0.09 -5.26 -4.92
N PHE A 105 0.42 -4.07 -5.25
CA PHE A 105 1.17 -3.23 -4.31
C PHE A 105 0.78 -1.76 -4.40
N SER A 106 0.67 -1.10 -3.25
CA SER A 106 0.51 0.35 -3.12
C SER A 106 1.51 0.93 -2.10
N HIS A 107 1.88 2.18 -2.33
CA HIS A 107 2.68 2.99 -1.43
C HIS A 107 1.93 4.29 -1.17
N ASN A 108 1.48 4.50 0.07
CA ASN A 108 1.01 5.78 0.57
C ASN A 108 2.15 6.44 1.35
N GLY A 109 2.75 7.47 0.75
CA GLY A 109 3.89 8.13 1.34
C GLY A 109 4.77 8.79 0.30
N ALA A 110 5.99 9.10 0.72
CA ALA A 110 7.00 9.72 -0.11
C ALA A 110 8.38 9.35 0.41
N VAL A 111 9.32 9.08 -0.50
CA VAL A 111 10.73 8.95 -0.15
C VAL A 111 11.34 10.34 -0.04
N ALA A 112 11.74 10.73 1.18
CA ALA A 112 12.30 12.04 1.43
C ALA A 112 13.65 12.21 0.70
N GLY A 113 13.82 13.33 0.00
CA GLY A 113 15.03 13.57 -0.79
C GLY A 113 15.13 12.71 -2.06
N TRP A 114 13.99 12.20 -2.57
CA TRP A 114 13.93 11.51 -3.85
C TRP A 114 14.39 12.43 -5.02
N PRO A 115 15.20 11.92 -5.97
CA PRO A 115 15.74 10.56 -6.04
C PRO A 115 17.07 10.35 -5.30
N ASP A 116 17.79 11.43 -4.97
CA ASP A 116 19.19 11.37 -4.51
C ASP A 116 19.39 10.52 -3.26
N ALA A 117 18.48 10.63 -2.28
CA ALA A 117 18.56 9.85 -1.05
C ALA A 117 18.39 8.33 -1.28
N ALA A 118 17.68 7.94 -2.33
CA ALA A 118 17.47 6.53 -2.68
C ALA A 118 18.53 5.98 -3.65
N ALA A 119 19.34 6.83 -4.28
CA ALA A 119 20.33 6.44 -5.27
C ALA A 119 21.30 5.33 -4.80
N PRO A 120 21.78 5.31 -3.53
CA PRO A 120 22.62 4.20 -3.05
C PRO A 120 21.95 2.83 -3.11
N LEU A 121 20.62 2.77 -2.99
CA LEU A 121 19.83 1.53 -2.99
C LEU A 121 19.70 0.93 -4.39
N VAL A 122 20.01 1.67 -5.46
CA VAL A 122 20.00 1.17 -6.84
C VAL A 122 20.87 -0.07 -7.00
N THR A 123 22.00 -0.13 -6.29
CA THR A 123 22.94 -1.27 -6.32
C THR A 123 22.38 -2.56 -5.72
N THR A 124 21.26 -2.48 -4.99
CA THR A 124 20.57 -3.65 -4.42
C THR A 124 19.65 -4.33 -5.43
N LEU A 125 19.41 -3.71 -6.59
CA LEU A 125 18.56 -4.23 -7.64
C LEU A 125 19.37 -4.67 -8.87
N PRO A 126 18.99 -5.79 -9.51
CA PRO A 126 19.45 -6.12 -10.85
C PRO A 126 19.13 -4.99 -11.83
N PRO A 127 20.01 -4.67 -12.80
CA PRO A 127 19.74 -3.63 -13.80
C PRO A 127 18.44 -3.83 -14.57
N VAL A 128 18.03 -5.08 -14.83
CA VAL A 128 16.77 -5.39 -15.49
C VAL A 128 15.55 -4.96 -14.69
N ASP A 129 15.59 -5.04 -13.35
CA ASP A 129 14.49 -4.62 -12.49
C ASP A 129 14.35 -3.08 -12.51
N LEU A 130 15.46 -2.34 -12.63
CA LEU A 130 15.46 -0.89 -12.79
C LEU A 130 14.93 -0.43 -14.16
N LEU A 131 15.34 -1.13 -15.23
CA LEU A 131 14.85 -0.86 -16.59
C LEU A 131 13.37 -1.23 -16.77
N SER A 132 12.84 -2.09 -15.91
CA SER A 132 11.45 -2.55 -15.93
C SER A 132 10.54 -1.76 -14.99
N LEU A 133 11.00 -0.62 -14.44
CA LEU A 133 10.18 0.21 -13.57
C LEU A 133 8.91 0.67 -14.30
N PRO A 134 7.72 0.52 -13.69
CA PRO A 134 6.47 0.89 -14.33
C PRO A 134 6.30 2.41 -14.48
N ALA A 135 7.01 3.19 -13.67
CA ALA A 135 7.01 4.65 -13.69
C ALA A 135 8.30 5.19 -13.05
N ARG A 136 8.66 6.44 -13.33
CA ARG A 136 9.81 7.14 -12.73
C ARG A 136 9.41 7.85 -11.45
N THR A 137 8.83 7.09 -10.52
CA THR A 137 8.42 7.59 -9.20
C THR A 137 9.13 6.83 -8.09
N ASP A 138 9.21 7.45 -6.92
CA ASP A 138 9.68 6.82 -5.70
C ASP A 138 8.85 5.58 -5.36
N SER A 139 7.52 5.65 -5.47
CA SER A 139 6.63 4.49 -5.25
C SER A 139 6.92 3.31 -6.18
N ALA A 140 7.25 3.56 -7.45
CA ALA A 140 7.63 2.50 -8.38
C ALA A 140 9.00 1.89 -8.03
N PHE A 141 9.95 2.70 -7.54
CA PHE A 141 11.24 2.21 -7.07
C PHE A 141 11.11 1.38 -5.78
N VAL A 142 10.30 1.84 -4.82
CA VAL A 142 9.97 1.06 -3.61
C VAL A 142 9.29 -0.25 -4.00
N TRP A 143 8.40 -0.25 -5.00
CA TRP A 143 7.82 -1.47 -5.53
C TRP A 143 8.89 -2.44 -6.07
N ALA A 144 9.85 -1.96 -6.86
CA ALA A 144 10.93 -2.81 -7.37
C ALA A 144 11.77 -3.45 -6.26
N LEU A 145 12.06 -2.68 -5.19
CA LEU A 145 12.73 -3.20 -3.98
C LEU A 145 11.93 -4.32 -3.30
N VAL A 146 10.62 -4.14 -3.14
CA VAL A 146 9.74 -5.18 -2.57
C VAL A 146 9.68 -6.40 -3.48
N LEU A 147 9.43 -6.19 -4.78
CA LEU A 147 9.25 -7.24 -5.76
C LEU A 147 10.51 -8.10 -5.92
N HIS A 148 11.69 -7.47 -5.92
CA HIS A 148 12.95 -8.19 -5.96
C HIS A 148 13.07 -9.17 -4.78
N ARG A 149 12.77 -8.72 -3.55
CA ARG A 149 12.79 -9.57 -2.36
C ARG A 149 11.81 -10.73 -2.45
N LEU A 150 10.58 -10.46 -2.90
CA LEU A 150 9.56 -11.50 -3.12
C LEU A 150 10.03 -12.54 -4.14
N ARG A 151 10.65 -12.12 -5.24
CA ARG A 151 11.22 -13.03 -6.26
C ARG A 151 12.38 -13.85 -5.74
N THR A 152 13.15 -13.33 -4.80
CA THR A 152 14.23 -14.07 -4.12
C THR A 152 13.75 -14.92 -2.94
N GLY A 153 12.43 -15.06 -2.74
CA GLY A 153 11.85 -15.98 -1.77
C GLY A 153 11.65 -15.42 -0.37
N ALA A 154 11.68 -14.09 -0.19
CA ALA A 154 11.27 -13.48 1.08
C ALA A 154 9.74 -13.54 1.24
N ASP A 155 9.27 -13.87 2.43
CA ASP A 155 7.86 -13.75 2.79
C ASP A 155 7.38 -12.29 2.72
N PRO A 156 6.08 -12.02 2.48
CA PRO A 156 5.54 -10.67 2.31
C PRO A 156 5.89 -9.70 3.43
N GLU A 157 5.68 -10.12 4.69
CA GLU A 157 6.01 -9.35 5.88
C GLU A 157 7.49 -8.93 5.88
N ARG A 158 8.38 -9.89 5.60
CA ARG A 158 9.82 -9.68 5.61
C ARG A 158 10.26 -8.78 4.45
N ALA A 159 9.67 -8.96 3.27
CA ALA A 159 9.95 -8.15 2.10
C ALA A 159 9.60 -6.67 2.35
N LEU A 160 8.43 -6.39 2.95
CA LEU A 160 8.04 -5.04 3.33
C LEU A 160 8.92 -4.48 4.44
N ALA A 161 9.11 -5.21 5.54
CA ALA A 161 9.87 -4.74 6.70
C ALA A 161 11.33 -4.42 6.34
N GLN A 162 11.98 -5.25 5.51
CA GLN A 162 13.34 -5.00 5.06
C GLN A 162 13.41 -3.78 4.13
N THR A 163 12.48 -3.66 3.18
CA THR A 163 12.41 -2.51 2.27
C THR A 163 12.26 -1.22 3.07
N VAL A 164 11.29 -1.16 3.99
CA VAL A 164 11.07 0.02 4.83
C VAL A 164 12.31 0.37 5.64
N ARG A 165 12.97 -0.62 6.25
CA ARG A 165 14.20 -0.38 7.03
C ARG A 165 15.35 0.19 6.20
N GLU A 166 15.54 -0.31 4.98
CA GLU A 166 16.62 0.18 4.10
C GLU A 166 16.32 1.58 3.57
N VAL A 167 15.08 1.82 3.11
CA VAL A 167 14.66 3.14 2.63
C VAL A 167 14.69 4.16 3.77
N ALA A 168 14.19 3.83 4.95
CA ALA A 168 14.23 4.73 6.10
C ALA A 168 15.65 4.98 6.63
N ARG A 169 16.61 4.07 6.39
CA ARG A 169 18.03 4.32 6.70
C ARG A 169 18.63 5.34 5.74
N ALA A 170 18.32 5.22 4.45
CA ALA A 170 18.84 6.11 3.42
C ALA A 170 18.13 7.48 3.41
N ALA A 171 16.83 7.48 3.73
CA ALA A 171 15.95 8.65 3.73
C ALA A 171 15.07 8.68 5.00
N PRO A 172 15.59 9.10 6.17
CA PRO A 172 14.92 8.97 7.46
C PRO A 172 13.58 9.72 7.62
N ALA A 173 13.35 10.77 6.84
CA ALA A 173 12.11 11.53 6.85
C ALA A 173 11.02 10.95 5.92
N SER A 174 11.24 9.76 5.35
CA SER A 174 10.28 9.12 4.43
C SER A 174 9.04 8.61 5.15
N ARG A 175 7.92 8.66 4.45
CA ARG A 175 6.66 7.98 4.82
C ARG A 175 6.53 6.76 3.94
N LEU A 176 6.31 5.60 4.54
CA LEU A 176 6.43 4.31 3.88
C LEU A 176 5.27 3.39 4.29
N ASN A 177 4.03 3.87 4.16
CA ASN A 177 2.87 3.01 4.32
C ASN A 177 2.72 2.15 3.06
N LEU A 178 3.20 0.92 3.15
CA LEU A 178 3.16 -0.05 2.07
C LEU A 178 1.92 -0.93 2.28
N LEU A 179 1.28 -1.33 1.19
CA LEU A 179 0.20 -2.31 1.19
C LEU A 179 0.43 -3.29 0.06
N LEU A 180 0.48 -4.58 0.38
CA LEU A 180 0.75 -5.69 -0.53
C LEU A 180 -0.29 -6.78 -0.31
N THR A 181 -0.75 -7.39 -1.40
CA THR A 181 -1.63 -8.56 -1.33
C THR A 181 -1.40 -9.48 -2.50
N ASP A 182 -1.61 -10.78 -2.30
CA ASP A 182 -1.69 -11.80 -3.35
C ASP A 182 -3.10 -12.35 -3.58
N GLY A 183 -4.11 -11.70 -2.99
CA GLY A 183 -5.51 -12.12 -3.07
C GLY A 183 -5.95 -13.01 -1.92
N THR A 184 -5.00 -13.54 -1.13
CA THR A 184 -5.29 -14.38 0.05
C THR A 184 -4.74 -13.83 1.35
N THR A 185 -3.67 -13.04 1.25
CA THR A 185 -3.02 -12.38 2.38
C THR A 185 -2.92 -10.87 2.14
N ILE A 186 -2.95 -10.08 3.21
CA ILE A 186 -2.56 -8.66 3.23
C ILE A 186 -1.28 -8.56 4.06
N ALA A 187 -0.27 -7.89 3.53
CA ALA A 187 0.86 -7.40 4.29
C ALA A 187 0.92 -5.88 4.15
N ALA A 188 1.12 -5.16 5.25
CA ALA A 188 1.15 -3.71 5.25
C ALA A 188 2.16 -3.15 6.26
N THR A 189 2.58 -1.90 6.07
CA THR A 189 3.42 -1.19 7.04
C THR A 189 2.76 0.11 7.47
N ALA A 190 2.82 0.41 8.76
CA ALA A 190 2.60 1.74 9.30
C ALA A 190 3.96 2.38 9.55
N TRP A 191 4.28 3.43 8.79
CA TRP A 191 5.54 4.15 8.87
C TRP A 191 5.37 5.61 8.44
N GLY A 192 5.19 6.50 9.41
CA GLY A 192 5.15 7.95 9.19
C GLY A 192 3.82 8.51 8.64
N ASP A 193 2.82 7.65 8.41
CA ASP A 193 1.43 8.05 8.07
C ASP A 193 0.41 7.10 8.72
N SER A 194 -0.87 7.46 8.74
CA SER A 194 -1.89 6.64 9.39
C SER A 194 -2.21 5.35 8.63
N LEU A 195 -2.38 4.27 9.37
CA LEU A 195 -2.87 2.99 8.87
C LEU A 195 -3.86 2.43 9.88
N TRP A 196 -4.98 1.95 9.37
CA TRP A 196 -6.10 1.44 10.13
C TRP A 196 -6.48 0.06 9.63
N TYR A 197 -7.01 -0.76 10.52
CA TYR A 197 -7.60 -2.03 10.16
C TYR A 197 -8.93 -2.25 10.85
N ARG A 198 -9.81 -2.98 10.15
CA ARG A 198 -11.07 -3.50 10.66
C ARG A 198 -11.08 -4.98 10.34
N THR A 199 -11.29 -5.82 11.35
CA THR A 199 -11.28 -7.27 11.15
C THR A 199 -12.41 -7.92 11.90
N GLU A 200 -13.09 -8.83 11.21
CA GLU A 200 -14.08 -9.74 11.75
C GLU A 200 -13.59 -11.15 11.37
N PRO A 201 -12.93 -11.87 12.28
CA PRO A 201 -12.36 -13.18 11.99
C PRO A 201 -13.39 -14.12 11.34
N GLY A 202 -13.02 -14.74 10.22
CA GLY A 202 -13.91 -15.61 9.43
C GLY A 202 -14.88 -14.89 8.48
N LEU A 203 -15.02 -13.56 8.58
CA LEU A 203 -15.82 -12.75 7.67
C LEU A 203 -14.94 -11.92 6.74
N GLY A 204 -14.05 -11.09 7.28
CA GLY A 204 -13.19 -10.29 6.43
C GLY A 204 -12.32 -9.30 7.18
N THR A 205 -11.34 -8.79 6.46
CA THR A 205 -10.39 -7.81 6.94
C THR A 205 -10.21 -6.70 5.91
N VAL A 206 -10.26 -5.47 6.40
CA VAL A 206 -9.94 -4.26 5.65
C VAL A 206 -8.73 -3.61 6.30
N VAL A 207 -7.79 -3.17 5.47
CA VAL A 207 -6.68 -2.30 5.85
C VAL A 207 -6.79 -1.04 5.00
N ALA A 208 -6.77 0.13 5.62
CA ALA A 208 -6.99 1.41 4.95
C ALA A 208 -6.14 2.52 5.60
N SER A 209 -5.84 3.58 4.87
CA SER A 209 -5.11 4.74 5.44
C SER A 209 -5.94 5.49 6.47
N GLU A 210 -7.27 5.49 6.33
CA GLU A 210 -8.22 5.98 7.32
C GLU A 210 -9.56 5.20 7.25
N PRO A 211 -10.33 5.14 8.36
CA PRO A 211 -11.62 4.47 8.38
C PRO A 211 -12.61 5.01 7.35
N TYR A 212 -13.23 4.13 6.57
CA TYR A 212 -14.22 4.50 5.55
C TYR A 212 -15.63 4.75 6.10
N ASP A 213 -15.84 4.49 7.38
CA ASP A 213 -17.06 4.73 8.15
C ASP A 213 -16.68 4.93 9.64
N ASP A 214 -17.67 4.89 10.51
CA ASP A 214 -17.51 5.06 11.96
C ASP A 214 -17.73 3.73 12.72
N ASP A 215 -17.51 2.59 12.07
CA ASP A 215 -17.63 1.28 12.72
C ASP A 215 -16.65 1.18 13.93
N PRO A 216 -17.13 0.79 15.13
CA PRO A 216 -16.27 0.72 16.32
C PRO A 216 -15.19 -0.36 16.26
N LEU A 217 -15.22 -1.26 15.28
CA LEU A 217 -14.20 -2.28 15.06
C LEU A 217 -12.92 -1.74 14.42
N TRP A 218 -12.92 -0.49 13.92
CA TRP A 218 -11.72 0.15 13.40
C TRP A 218 -10.66 0.34 14.50
N ARG A 219 -9.43 -0.06 14.19
CA ARG A 219 -8.27 0.07 15.07
C ARG A 219 -7.12 0.71 14.30
N GLU A 220 -6.44 1.65 14.94
CA GLU A 220 -5.23 2.24 14.40
C GLU A 220 -4.06 1.27 14.59
N VAL A 221 -3.24 1.13 13.53
CA VAL A 221 -1.98 0.39 13.59
C VAL A 221 -0.92 1.32 14.19
N PRO A 222 -0.21 0.91 15.25
CA PRO A 222 0.87 1.72 15.80
C PRO A 222 1.95 2.00 14.76
N ASP A 223 2.54 3.20 14.79
CA ASP A 223 3.65 3.55 13.90
C ASP A 223 4.84 2.58 14.07
N ARG A 224 5.61 2.38 13.00
CA ARG A 224 6.71 1.41 12.88
C ARG A 224 6.29 -0.05 13.10
N THR A 225 5.12 -0.42 12.58
CA THR A 225 4.56 -1.77 12.67
C THR A 225 4.40 -2.38 11.28
N VAL A 226 4.64 -3.68 11.18
CA VAL A 226 4.20 -4.50 10.04
C VAL A 226 2.93 -5.21 10.46
N LEU A 227 1.90 -5.09 9.64
CA LEU A 227 0.63 -5.77 9.77
C LEU A 227 0.60 -6.92 8.76
N THR A 228 0.21 -8.11 9.21
CA THR A 228 -0.20 -9.20 8.33
C THR A 228 -1.63 -9.58 8.65
N ALA A 229 -2.41 -9.89 7.62
CA ALA A 229 -3.78 -10.34 7.77
C ALA A 229 -4.16 -11.38 6.73
N ASP A 230 -5.04 -12.29 7.13
CA ASP A 230 -5.70 -13.27 6.29
C ASP A 230 -7.16 -13.43 6.73
N ASN A 231 -7.83 -14.51 6.32
CA ASN A 231 -9.21 -14.78 6.74
C ASN A 231 -9.35 -15.19 8.22
N THR A 232 -8.25 -15.56 8.88
CA THR A 232 -8.22 -16.02 10.27
C THR A 232 -8.04 -14.87 11.26
N GLY A 233 -7.33 -13.81 10.86
CA GLY A 233 -7.16 -12.64 11.72
C GLY A 233 -6.06 -11.69 11.27
N VAL A 234 -5.59 -10.89 12.23
CA VAL A 234 -4.59 -9.85 12.04
C VAL A 234 -3.47 -10.04 13.05
N LEU A 235 -2.23 -9.98 12.59
CA LEU A 235 -1.03 -9.99 13.41
C LEU A 235 -0.26 -8.68 13.22
N LEU A 236 0.23 -8.12 14.32
CA LEU A 236 1.03 -6.91 14.35
C LEU A 236 2.41 -7.24 14.91
N ALA A 237 3.46 -6.89 14.17
CA ALA A 237 4.84 -7.09 14.57
C ALA A 237 5.66 -5.79 14.41
N PRO A 238 6.64 -5.50 15.27
CA PRO A 238 7.51 -4.34 15.08
C PRO A 238 8.27 -4.41 13.74
N ALA A 239 8.21 -3.33 12.95
CA ALA A 239 8.93 -3.23 11.67
C ALA A 239 10.46 -3.13 11.87
N ALA A 240 10.88 -2.65 13.04
CA ALA A 240 12.26 -2.65 13.52
C ALA A 240 12.37 -3.52 14.77
N ARG A 241 13.39 -4.40 14.85
CA ARG A 241 13.74 -5.02 16.13
C ARG A 241 14.09 -3.89 17.12
N PRO A 242 13.61 -3.92 18.37
CA PRO A 242 14.12 -2.99 19.38
C PRO A 242 15.64 -3.14 19.45
N ALA A 243 16.35 -2.02 19.50
CA ALA A 243 17.79 -2.05 19.72
C ALA A 243 18.06 -2.89 20.98
N ALA A 244 18.92 -3.90 20.87
CA ALA A 244 19.35 -4.65 22.03
C ALA A 244 19.99 -3.65 23.00
N VAL A 245 19.43 -3.51 24.20
CA VAL A 245 20.08 -2.76 25.28
C VAL A 245 21.38 -3.49 25.57
N PRO A 246 22.56 -2.87 25.41
CA PRO A 246 23.81 -3.53 25.77
C PRO A 246 23.74 -3.87 27.28
N PRO A 247 24.19 -5.05 27.70
CA PRO A 247 24.25 -5.39 29.12
C PRO A 247 25.07 -4.30 29.82
N LYS A 248 24.50 -3.74 30.87
CA LYS A 248 25.16 -2.74 31.73
C LYS A 248 26.43 -3.40 32.24
N GLU A 249 27.59 -2.91 31.83
CA GLU A 249 28.87 -3.38 32.37
C GLU A 249 28.83 -3.23 33.89
N PRO A 250 29.18 -4.27 34.66
CA PRO A 250 29.29 -4.14 36.09
C PRO A 250 30.44 -3.16 36.39
N CYS A 251 30.11 -2.08 37.09
CA CYS A 251 31.09 -1.16 37.65
C CYS A 251 32.03 -1.97 38.57
N THR A 252 33.30 -2.11 38.17
CA THR A 252 34.40 -2.55 39.04
C THR A 252 35.08 -1.35 39.67
#